data_AF-A0A521TJH2-F1
#
_entry.id   AF-A0A521TJH2-F1
#
_cell.length_a   1.000
_cell.length_b   1.000
_cell.length_c   1.000
_cell.angle_alpha   90.00
_cell.angle_beta   90.00
_cell.angle_gamma   90.00
#
_symmetry.space_group_name_H-M   'P 1'
#
loop_
_entity.id
_entity.type
_entity.pdbx_description
1 polymer ?
#
loop_
_entity_poly.entity_id
_entity_poly.type
_entity_poly.pdbx_seq_one_letter_code
_entity_poly.pdbx_strand_id
1 'polypeptide(L)' 'MIERRFHRDLYPTAAVDGAVKVFERFARFEVADEGDYRVVRVSAKRPERERKVALELGNYALGLTRQGGLS' A
#
# COMPACT_ATOMS: atom_id res chain seq x y z
N MET A 1 -7.83 -3.70 -11.31
CA MET A 1 -6.67 -3.95 -10.44
C MET A 1 -5.60 -2.93 -10.74
N ILE A 2 -5.14 -2.18 -9.73
CA ILE A 2 -4.07 -1.18 -9.84
C ILE A 2 -2.86 -1.67 -9.03
N GLU A 3 -1.68 -1.63 -9.63
CA GLU A 3 -0.42 -1.97 -8.97
C GLU A 3 0.26 -0.71 -8.38
N ARG A 4 0.78 -0.84 -7.16
CA ARG A 4 1.69 0.11 -6.51
C ARG A 4 2.98 -0.60 -6.12
N ARG A 5 4.12 -0.01 -6.47
CA ARG A 5 5.44 -0.55 -6.18
C ARG A 5 6.13 0.36 -5.16
N PHE A 6 6.59 -0.22 -4.06
CA PHE A 6 7.25 0.47 -2.96
C PHE A 6 8.69 0.00 -2.84
N HIS A 7 9.66 0.86 -3.18
CA HIS A 7 11.08 0.49 -3.10
C HIS A 7 11.49 0.27 -1.64
N ARG A 8 12.15 -0.84 -1.33
CA ARG A 8 12.43 -1.29 0.04
C ARG A 8 13.35 -0.34 0.81
N ASP A 9 14.28 0.32 0.12
CA ASP A 9 15.15 1.35 0.74
C ASP A 9 14.39 2.61 1.16
N LEU A 10 13.23 2.87 0.55
CA LEU A 10 12.40 4.04 0.85
C LEU A 10 11.20 3.70 1.73
N TYR A 11 10.68 2.49 1.62
CA TYR A 11 9.47 2.05 2.29
C TYR A 11 9.77 0.81 3.12
N PRO A 12 9.96 0.96 4.44
CA PRO A 12 10.04 -0.18 5.34
C PRO A 12 8.79 -1.05 5.20
N THR A 13 8.96 -2.37 5.27
CA THR A 13 7.86 -3.34 5.18
C THR A 13 6.69 -3.00 6.10
N ALA A 14 6.98 -2.60 7.34
CA ALA A 14 5.97 -2.21 8.33
C ALA A 14 5.12 -1.00 7.91
N ALA A 15 5.69 -0.05 7.16
CA ALA A 15 4.94 1.11 6.67
C ALA A 15 3.94 0.70 5.56
N VAL A 16 4.37 -0.18 4.65
CA VAL A 16 3.49 -0.70 3.59
C VAL A 16 2.40 -1.59 4.19
N ASP A 17 2.75 -2.51 5.10
CA ASP A 17 1.80 -3.43 5.73
C ASP A 17 0.81 -2.67 6.64
N GLY A 18 1.28 -1.64 7.34
CA GLY A 18 0.43 -0.74 8.11
C GLY A 18 -0.59 0.00 7.24
N ALA A 19 -0.16 0.49 6.07
CA ALA A 19 -1.07 1.12 5.12
C ALA A 19 -2.10 0.13 4.57
N VAL A 20 -1.68 -1.09 4.20
CA VAL A 20 -2.61 -2.15 3.74
C VAL A 20 -3.67 -2.44 4.81
N LYS A 21 -3.26 -2.61 6.08
CA LYS A 21 -4.18 -2.86 7.20
C LYS A 21 -5.21 -1.74 7.39
N VAL A 22 -4.82 -0.48 7.23
CA VAL A 22 -5.76 0.66 7.35
C VAL A 22 -6.85 0.62 6.28
N PHE A 23 -6.51 0.15 5.07
CA PHE A 23 -7.41 0.17 3.93
C PHE A 23 -8.09 -1.17 3.60
N GLU A 24 -7.76 -2.28 4.27
CA GLU A 24 -8.27 -3.64 3.97
C GLU A 24 -9.80 -3.76 4.00
N ARG A 25 -10.48 -2.91 4.78
CA ARG A 25 -11.95 -2.82 4.81
C ARG A 25 -12.58 -2.20 3.54
N PHE A 26 -11.79 -1.54 2.69
CA PHE A 26 -12.28 -0.79 1.52
C PHE A 26 -11.94 -1.44 0.18
N ALA A 27 -10.93 -2.31 0.14
CA ALA A 27 -10.47 -3.01 -1.07
C ALA A 27 -9.80 -4.34 -0.70
N ARG A 28 -9.62 -5.23 -1.69
CA ARG A 28 -8.77 -6.41 -1.57
C ARG A 28 -7.34 -6.05 -1.98
N PHE A 29 -6.38 -6.65 -1.29
CA PHE A 29 -4.96 -6.41 -1.49
C PHE A 29 -4.24 -7.73 -1.69
N GLU A 30 -3.41 -7.78 -2.72
CA GLU A 30 -2.40 -8.83 -2.89
C GLU A 30 -1.03 -8.17 -2.71
N VAL A 31 -0.21 -8.75 -1.84
CA VAL A 31 1.11 -8.21 -1.51
C VAL A 31 2.17 -9.24 -1.86
N ALA A 32 3.20 -8.82 -2.59
CA ALA A 32 4.33 -9.65 -2.97
C ALA A 32 5.63 -8.84 -2.86
N ASP A 33 6.74 -9.53 -2.60
CA ASP A 33 8.07 -8.93 -2.78
C ASP A 33 8.59 -9.31 -4.18
N GLU A 34 8.93 -8.31 -4.99
CA GLU A 34 9.44 -8.46 -6.35
C GLU A 34 10.73 -7.65 -6.50
N GLY A 35 11.88 -8.32 -6.36
CA GLY A 35 13.19 -7.67 -6.35
C GLY A 35 13.30 -6.64 -5.22
N ASP A 36 13.64 -5.40 -5.58
CA ASP A 36 13.79 -4.29 -4.63
C ASP A 36 12.47 -3.62 -4.24
N TYR A 37 11.34 -4.17 -4.67
CA TYR A 37 10.02 -3.61 -4.44
C TYR A 37 9.13 -4.53 -3.61
N ARG A 38 8.42 -3.94 -2.66
CA ARG A 38 7.17 -4.51 -2.15
C ARG A 38 6.03 -4.04 -3.05
N VAL A 39 5.39 -4.98 -3.72
CA VAL A 39 4.34 -4.73 -4.71
C VAL A 39 2.99 -4.99 -4.06
N VAL A 40 2.10 -4.01 -4.16
CA VAL A 40 0.72 -4.09 -3.67
C VAL A 40 -0.24 -3.94 -4.85
N ARG A 41 -1.02 -4.97 -5.11
CA ARG A 41 -2.09 -4.96 -6.13
C ARG A 41 -3.42 -4.73 -5.44
N VAL A 42 -4.12 -3.69 -5.85
CA VAL A 42 -5.38 -3.22 -5.24
C VAL A 42 -6.54 -3.55 -6.15
N SER A 43 -7.57 -4.20 -5.60
CA SER A 43 -8.82 -4.50 -6.30
C SER A 43 -10.05 -4.07 -5.49
N ALA A 44 -10.98 -3.34 -6.09
CA ALA A 44 -12.22 -2.94 -5.43
C ALA A 44 -13.45 -3.15 -6.32
N LYS A 45 -14.65 -3.20 -5.72
CA LYS A 45 -15.91 -3.44 -6.44
C LYS A 45 -16.24 -2.37 -7.50
N ARG A 46 -15.68 -1.17 -7.37
CA ARG A 46 -15.90 -0.06 -8.30
C ARG A 46 -14.57 0.60 -8.70
N PRO A 47 -14.36 0.91 -9.99
CA PRO A 47 -13.08 1.46 -10.48
C PRO A 47 -12.65 2.75 -9.77
N GLU A 48 -13.60 3.64 -9.46
CA GLU A 48 -13.31 4.90 -8.76
C GLU A 48 -12.82 4.67 -7.33
N ARG A 49 -13.35 3.65 -6.65
CA ARG A 49 -12.88 3.24 -5.32
C ARG A 49 -11.50 2.61 -5.39
N GLU A 50 -11.26 1.74 -6.37
CA GLU A 50 -9.96 1.10 -6.58
C GLU A 50 -8.87 2.17 -6.78
N ARG A 51 -9.11 3.15 -7.65
CA ARG A 51 -8.21 4.28 -7.89
C ARG A 51 -7.97 5.12 -6.63
N LYS A 52 -9.05 5.46 -5.91
CA LYS A 52 -8.94 6.23 -4.66
C LYS A 52 -8.09 5.49 -3.63
N VAL A 53 -8.41 4.23 -3.35
CA VAL A 53 -7.66 3.43 -2.37
C VAL A 53 -6.19 3.27 -2.77
N ALA A 54 -5.89 3.04 -4.05
CA ALA A 54 -4.51 2.93 -4.51
C ALA A 54 -3.70 4.24 -4.37
N LEU A 55 -4.34 5.42 -4.44
CA LEU A 55 -3.69 6.71 -4.20
C LEU A 55 -3.47 6.93 -2.69
N GLU A 56 -4.52 6.73 -1.89
CA GLU A 56 -4.45 6.90 -0.43
C GLU A 56 -3.46 5.94 0.22
N LEU A 57 -3.39 4.69 -0.26
CA LEU A 57 -2.41 3.69 0.19
C LEU A 57 -0.98 4.23 0.05
N GLY A 58 -0.65 4.84 -1.09
CA GLY A 58 0.68 5.39 -1.34
C GLY A 58 1.02 6.54 -0.39
N ASN A 59 0.08 7.48 -0.21
CA ASN A 59 0.25 8.61 0.70
C ASN A 59 0.42 8.16 2.15
N TYR A 60 -0.39 7.18 2.58
CA TYR A 60 -0.36 6.67 3.95
C TYR A 60 0.93 5.89 4.23
N ALA A 61 1.36 5.03 3.30
CA ALA A 61 2.63 4.32 3.42
C ALA A 61 3.81 5.31 3.53
N LEU A 62 3.81 6.38 2.75
CA LEU A 62 4.82 7.43 2.85
C LEU A 62 4.77 8.15 4.21
N GLY A 63 3.57 8.43 4.72
CA GLY A 63 3.38 8.98 6.06
C GLY A 63 3.99 8.09 7.15
N LEU A 64 3.67 6.79 7.11
CA LEU A 64 4.21 5.81 8.06
C LEU A 64 5.74 5.67 7.95
N THR A 65 6.30 5.69 6.74
CA THR A 65 7.76 5.71 6.54
C THR A 65 8.40 6.87 7.32
N ARG A 66 7.82 8.07 7.24
CA ARG A 66 8.37 9.26 7.92
C ARG A 66 8.21 9.21 9.45
N GLN A 67 7.24 8.46 9.95
CA GLN A 67 6.94 8.33 11.39
C GLN A 67 7.64 7.13 12.05
N GLY A 68 8.22 6.22 11.26
CA GLY A 68 8.86 5.00 11.78
C GLY A 68 7.94 3.78 11.91
N GLY A 69 6.78 3.78 11.23
CA GLY A 69 5.78 2.71 11.28
C GLY A 69 4.56 3.04 12.15
N LEU A 70 3.66 2.06 12.34
CA LEU A 70 2.57 2.17 13.31
C LEU A 70 3.16 2.01 14.72
N SER A 71 2.92 2.98 15.60
CA SER A 71 3.23 2.92 17.03
C SER A 71 2.52 1.78 17.74
#